data_AF-A0A9D4HXP6-F1
#
_entry.id   AF-A0A9D4HXP6-F1
#
_cell.length_a   1.000
_cell.length_b   1.000
_cell.length_c   1.000
_cell.angle_alpha   90.00
_cell.angle_beta   90.00
_cell.angle_gamma   90.00
#
_symmetry.space_group_name_H-M   'P 1'
#
loop_
_entity.id
_entity.type
_entity.pdbx_description
1 polymer ?
#
loop_
_entity_poly.entity_id
_entity_poly.type
_entity_poly.pdbx_seq_one_letter_code
_entity_poly.pdbx_strand_id
1 'polypeptide(L)'
;MWFNPPPIPTTMMGSIPHMNSFFTTPVFFWGPVGVMHAKIRCPNKNCPVPPDAFLSRSGYGSTARQVCSEHHYYTLLTERLLCSHCEALRLRQKTAKQQDSDEEEETQFIWQGFSPAILQSV
;
A
#
# COMPACT_ATOMS: atom_id res chain seq x y z
N MET A 1 -30.23 -4.57 17.25
CA MET A 1 -29.11 -3.66 16.98
C MET A 1 -29.54 -2.74 15.86
N TRP A 2 -29.58 -1.43 16.07
CA TRP A 2 -29.95 -0.48 15.01
C TRP A 2 -28.73 -0.22 14.11
N PHE A 3 -28.88 -0.53 12.82
CA PHE A 3 -27.90 -0.21 11.79
C PHE A 3 -28.05 1.27 11.44
N ASN A 4 -27.07 2.09 11.84
CA ASN A 4 -26.91 3.46 11.36
C ASN A 4 -25.93 3.42 10.18
N PRO A 5 -26.40 3.33 8.92
CA PRO A 5 -25.50 3.41 7.78
C PRO A 5 -24.74 4.74 7.85
N PRO A 6 -23.44 4.76 7.54
CA PRO A 6 -22.72 6.02 7.41
C PRO A 6 -23.45 6.91 6.38
N PRO A 7 -23.57 8.22 6.64
CA PRO A 7 -24.26 9.13 5.73
C PRO A 7 -23.65 9.02 4.33
N ILE A 8 -24.52 8.88 3.32
CA ILE A 8 -24.14 8.85 1.91
C ILE A 8 -23.33 10.13 1.65
N PRO A 9 -22.12 10.06 1.07
CA PRO A 9 -21.27 11.24 0.86
C PRO A 9 -22.06 12.29 0.08
N THR A 10 -22.40 13.38 0.78
CA THR A 10 -23.48 14.31 0.41
C THR A 10 -22.99 15.44 -0.50
N THR A 11 -21.98 15.18 -1.32
CA THR A 11 -21.51 16.15 -2.32
C THR A 11 -21.35 15.47 -3.67
N MET A 12 -22.47 15.09 -4.26
CA MET A 12 -22.64 15.32 -5.71
C MET A 12 -22.93 16.81 -5.89
N MET A 13 -21.90 17.66 -5.78
CA MET A 13 -22.03 19.02 -6.32
C MET A 13 -22.32 18.85 -7.82
N GLY A 14 -23.44 19.39 -8.29
CA GLY A 14 -23.88 19.31 -9.69
C GLY A 14 -22.99 20.05 -10.69
N SER A 15 -21.80 20.47 -10.26
CA SER A 15 -20.76 21.06 -11.08
C SER A 15 -19.58 20.08 -11.18
N ILE A 16 -18.97 20.03 -12.36
CA ILE A 16 -17.71 19.32 -12.57
C ILE A 16 -16.73 19.80 -11.48
N PRO A 17 -16.16 18.89 -10.65
CA PRO A 17 -15.27 19.30 -9.57
C PRO A 17 -14.13 20.13 -10.14
N HIS A 18 -13.80 21.24 -9.48
CA HIS A 18 -12.67 22.08 -9.88
C HIS A 18 -11.41 21.22 -9.91
N MET A 19 -10.48 21.45 -10.84
CA MET A 19 -9.26 20.65 -10.97
C MET A 19 -8.53 20.51 -9.62
N ASN A 20 -8.50 21.57 -8.83
CA ASN A 20 -7.89 21.55 -7.49
C ASN A 20 -8.61 20.63 -6.49
N SER A 21 -9.90 20.35 -6.65
CA SER A 21 -10.66 19.42 -5.81
C SER A 21 -10.21 17.96 -5.96
N PHE A 22 -9.54 17.62 -7.07
CA PHE A 22 -8.90 16.30 -7.26
C PHE A 22 -7.53 16.20 -6.59
N PHE A 23 -6.88 17.33 -6.31
CA PHE A 23 -5.53 17.41 -5.71
C PHE A 23 -5.54 17.85 -4.24
N THR A 24 -6.71 18.03 -3.63
CA THR A 24 -6.86 18.49 -2.24
C THR A 24 -6.85 17.38 -1.19
N THR A 25 -6.89 16.11 -1.59
CA THR A 25 -6.85 15.02 -0.62
C THR A 25 -5.44 14.86 -0.06
N PRO A 26 -5.23 15.05 1.26
CA PRO A 26 -3.90 14.93 1.84
C PRO A 26 -3.35 13.52 1.59
N VAL A 27 -2.10 13.46 1.15
CA VAL A 27 -1.36 12.21 0.97
C VAL A 27 -0.43 12.02 2.15
N PHE A 28 -0.64 10.95 2.90
CA PHE A 28 0.21 10.53 3.99
C PHE A 28 1.20 9.47 3.49
N PHE A 29 2.49 9.76 3.63
CA PHE A 29 3.57 8.82 3.32
C PHE A 29 3.99 8.10 4.60
N TRP A 30 3.53 6.87 4.78
CA TRP A 30 3.94 6.04 5.92
C TRP A 30 5.30 5.41 5.64
N GLY A 31 6.35 5.94 6.28
CA GLY A 31 7.75 5.55 6.09
C GLY A 31 8.43 5.05 7.37
N PRO A 32 8.15 3.84 7.85
CA PRO A 32 8.71 3.33 9.09
C PRO A 32 10.24 3.26 9.08
N VAL A 33 10.89 2.91 7.97
CA VAL A 33 12.37 2.81 7.92
C VAL A 33 12.98 4.13 7.48
N GLY A 34 12.47 4.72 6.39
CA GLY A 34 13.03 5.92 5.79
C GLY A 34 12.81 7.21 6.58
N VAL A 35 11.70 7.31 7.33
CA VAL A 35 11.33 8.52 8.10
C VAL A 35 11.42 8.26 9.60
N MET A 36 10.88 7.13 10.07
CA MET A 36 10.84 6.83 11.52
C MET A 36 12.07 6.08 12.02
N HIS A 37 12.97 5.64 11.13
CA HIS A 37 14.16 4.85 11.46
C HIS A 37 13.89 3.57 12.27
N ALA A 38 12.71 2.98 12.09
CA ALA A 38 12.30 1.75 12.74
C ALA A 38 13.16 0.57 12.27
N LYS A 39 13.59 -0.26 13.21
CA LYS A 39 14.33 -1.50 12.95
C LYS A 39 13.35 -2.66 12.79
N ILE A 40 12.89 -2.90 11.56
CA ILE A 40 11.87 -3.92 11.27
C ILE A 40 12.54 -5.21 10.80
N ARG A 41 12.15 -6.35 11.40
CA ARG A 41 12.61 -7.69 11.00
C ARG A 41 11.75 -8.27 9.88
N CYS A 42 12.30 -9.24 9.15
CA CYS A 42 11.53 -9.94 8.12
C CYS A 42 10.38 -10.74 8.77
N PRO A 43 9.11 -10.56 8.32
CA PRO A 43 7.98 -11.30 8.86
C PRO A 43 7.91 -12.75 8.37
N ASN A 44 8.68 -13.12 7.35
CA ASN A 44 8.73 -14.48 6.83
C ASN A 44 9.46 -15.40 7.82
N LYS A 45 8.71 -16.30 8.47
CA LYS A 45 9.21 -17.26 9.47
C LYS A 45 10.27 -18.23 8.92
N ASN A 46 10.26 -18.49 7.61
CA ASN A 46 11.19 -19.39 6.94
C ASN A 46 12.39 -18.66 6.32
N CYS A 47 12.54 -17.36 6.58
CA CYS A 47 13.69 -16.61 6.09
C CYS A 47 14.93 -16.97 6.93
N PRO A 48 16.03 -17.46 6.32
CA PRO A 48 17.26 -17.84 7.03
C PRO A 48 18.12 -16.62 7.43
N VAL A 49 17.59 -15.41 7.29
CA VAL A 49 18.31 -14.18 7.59
C VAL A 49 18.60 -14.10 9.10
N PRO A 50 19.80 -13.66 9.51
CA PRO A 50 20.14 -13.51 10.91
C PRO A 50 19.12 -12.64 11.68
N PRO A 51 18.91 -12.89 12.98
CA PRO A 51 17.95 -12.12 13.78
C PRO A 51 18.30 -10.63 13.90
N ASP A 52 19.53 -10.26 13.55
CA ASP A 52 20.08 -8.91 13.65
C ASP A 52 19.91 -8.12 12.35
N ALA A 53 19.42 -8.77 11.30
CA ALA A 53 19.21 -8.14 10.01
C ALA A 53 17.81 -7.54 9.91
N PHE A 54 17.77 -6.30 9.42
CA PHE A 54 16.55 -5.50 9.29
C PHE A 54 16.20 -5.28 7.83
N LEU A 55 14.93 -5.00 7.57
CA LEU A 55 14.45 -4.64 6.25
C LEU A 55 15.00 -3.29 5.82
N SER A 56 15.32 -3.16 4.53
CA SER A 56 15.76 -1.90 3.92
C SER A 56 14.61 -1.22 3.17
N ARG A 57 14.71 0.10 3.00
CA ARG A 57 13.79 0.88 2.17
C ARG A 57 13.96 0.54 0.69
N SER A 58 12.85 0.43 -0.03
CA SER A 58 12.81 0.18 -1.48
C SER A 58 11.87 1.12 -2.26
N GLY A 59 11.46 2.24 -1.66
CA GLY A 59 10.50 3.18 -2.26
C GLY A 59 9.11 2.99 -1.67
N TYR A 60 8.07 3.17 -2.48
CA TYR A 60 6.67 3.01 -2.07
C TYR A 60 6.00 1.87 -2.84
N GLY A 61 4.98 1.26 -2.22
CA GLY A 61 4.17 0.25 -2.90
C GLY A 61 3.42 0.85 -4.10
N SER A 62 3.16 0.03 -5.12
CA SER A 62 2.39 0.43 -6.31
C SER A 62 0.89 0.64 -6.05
N THR A 63 0.45 0.65 -4.79
CA THR A 63 -0.96 0.81 -4.43
C THR A 63 -1.10 1.93 -3.41
N ALA A 64 -1.95 2.90 -3.74
CA ALA A 64 -2.39 3.93 -2.82
C ALA A 64 -3.73 3.51 -2.19
N ARG A 65 -3.88 3.69 -0.88
CA ARG A 65 -5.11 3.34 -0.16
C ARG A 65 -5.83 4.59 0.29
N GLN A 66 -7.14 4.71 0.08
CA GLN A 66 -7.92 5.72 0.79
C GLN A 66 -8.22 5.24 2.21
N VAL A 67 -7.97 6.12 3.18
CA VAL A 67 -8.27 5.89 4.60
C VAL A 67 -9.34 6.89 5.03
N CYS A 68 -10.43 6.35 5.56
CA CYS A 68 -11.52 7.11 6.16
C CYS A 68 -11.25 7.19 7.67
N SER A 69 -10.97 8.38 8.18
CA SER A 69 -10.96 8.69 9.60
C SER A 69 -12.30 9.31 10.00
N GLU A 70 -12.56 9.45 11.30
CA GLU A 70 -13.79 10.03 11.85
C GLU A 70 -14.07 11.45 11.32
N HIS A 71 -13.01 12.20 10.97
CA HIS A 71 -13.13 13.60 10.52
C HIS A 71 -12.59 13.86 9.11
N HIS A 72 -11.81 12.95 8.53
CA HIS A 72 -11.06 13.21 7.30
C HIS A 72 -10.92 11.98 6.42
N TYR A 73 -10.84 12.22 5.11
CA TYR A 73 -10.41 11.23 4.11
C TYR A 73 -9.00 11.59 3.64
N TYR A 74 -8.09 10.64 3.69
CA TYR A 74 -6.72 10.84 3.22
C TYR A 74 -6.22 9.65 2.41
N THR A 75 -5.26 9.89 1.55
CA THR A 75 -4.59 8.83 0.79
C THR A 75 -3.36 8.39 1.55
N LEU A 76 -3.19 7.09 1.76
CA LEU A 76 -2.03 6.49 2.40
C LEU A 76 -1.17 5.77 1.35
N LEU A 77 0.09 6.20 1.26
CA LEU A 77 1.15 5.48 0.53
C LEU A 77 2.09 4.85 1.55
N THR A 78 2.27 3.54 1.47
CA THR A 78 3.13 2.80 2.39
C THR A 78 4.49 2.54 1.77
N GLU A 79 5.55 2.85 2.51
CA GLU A 79 6.92 2.51 2.15
C GLU A 79 7.04 1.00 1.93
N ARG A 80 7.61 0.64 0.77
CA ARG A 80 7.96 -0.74 0.44
C ARG A 80 9.28 -1.07 1.11
N LEU A 81 9.26 -2.15 1.89
CA LEU A 81 10.44 -2.68 2.56
C LEU A 81 10.92 -3.95 1.87
N LEU A 82 12.24 -4.13 1.82
CA LEU A 82 12.88 -5.30 1.23
C LEU A 82 13.68 -6.08 2.26
N CYS A 83 13.51 -7.40 2.21
CA CYS A 83 14.47 -8.34 2.78
C CYS A 83 15.42 -8.76 1.67
N SER A 84 16.71 -8.51 1.82
CA SER A 84 17.73 -8.85 0.81
C SER A 84 17.69 -10.32 0.40
N HIS A 85 17.46 -11.23 1.35
CA HIS A 85 17.38 -12.67 1.08
C HIS A 85 16.09 -13.07 0.36
N CYS A 86 14.92 -12.62 0.83
CA CYS A 86 13.65 -12.95 0.18
C CYS A 86 13.60 -12.37 -1.24
N GLU A 87 14.14 -11.16 -1.44
CA GLU A 87 14.19 -10.55 -2.77
C GLU A 87 15.13 -11.33 -3.70
N ALA A 88 16.30 -11.77 -3.22
CA ALA A 88 17.20 -12.62 -4.01
C ALA A 88 16.54 -13.96 -4.39
N LEU A 89 15.80 -14.60 -3.47
CA LEU A 89 15.05 -15.82 -3.77
C LEU A 89 13.95 -15.57 -4.81
N ARG A 90 13.19 -14.48 -4.66
CA ARG A 90 12.15 -14.08 -5.61
C ARG A 90 12.73 -13.85 -7.00
N LEU A 91 13.86 -13.15 -7.10
CA LEU A 91 14.55 -12.90 -8.37
C LEU A 91 15.04 -14.19 -9.02
N ARG A 92 15.63 -15.12 -8.24
CA ARG A 92 16.03 -16.45 -8.75
C ARG A 92 14.85 -17.24 -9.30
N GLN A 93 13.71 -17.20 -8.61
CA GLN A 93 12.47 -17.84 -9.07
C GLN A 93 11.91 -17.14 -10.30
N LYS A 94 11.97 -15.80 -10.36
CA LYS A 94 11.55 -15.01 -11.53
C LYS A 94 12.42 -15.35 -12.73
N THR A 95 13.75 -15.39 -12.62
CA THR A 95 14.63 -15.81 -13.72
C THR A 95 14.39 -17.25 -14.18
N ALA A 96 14.01 -18.16 -13.27
CA ALA A 96 13.64 -19.52 -13.63
C ALA A 96 12.28 -19.61 -14.35
N LYS A 97 11.37 -18.66 -14.12
CA LYS A 97 10.06 -18.55 -14.79
C LYS A 97 10.06 -17.66 -16.04
N GLN A 98 10.95 -16.67 -16.13
CA GLN A 98 11.04 -15.72 -17.23
C GLN A 98 11.53 -16.37 -18.54
N GLN A 99 12.02 -17.62 -18.49
CA GLN A 99 12.18 -18.44 -19.69
C GLN A 99 10.84 -18.79 -20.38
N ASP A 100 9.68 -18.43 -19.80
CA ASP A 100 8.36 -18.87 -20.26
C ASP A 100 7.30 -17.74 -20.42
N SER A 101 7.61 -16.46 -20.17
CA SER A 101 6.70 -15.34 -20.46
C SER A 101 7.31 -13.96 -20.20
N ASP A 102 7.31 -13.12 -21.23
CA ASP A 102 7.68 -11.70 -21.18
C ASP A 102 6.44 -10.83 -20.96
N GLU A 103 6.24 -10.35 -19.74
CA GLU A 103 5.36 -9.20 -19.48
C GLU A 103 6.09 -8.19 -18.56
N GLU A 104 6.25 -6.98 -19.08
CA GLU A 104 6.85 -5.82 -18.42
C GLU A 104 5.87 -5.22 -17.40
N GLU A 105 6.26 -5.13 -16.13
CA GLU A 105 5.47 -4.42 -15.10
C GLU A 105 5.75 -2.91 -15.18
N GLU A 106 4.91 -2.16 -15.91
CA GLU A 106 4.85 -0.70 -15.79
C GLU A 106 4.41 -0.31 -14.36
N THR A 107 5.26 0.45 -13.66
CA THR A 107 5.00 0.90 -12.28
C THR A 107 4.04 2.08 -12.26
N GLN A 108 2.77 1.85 -12.62
CA GLN A 108 1.69 2.80 -12.35
C GLN A 108 1.05 2.49 -10.99
N PHE A 109 0.80 3.53 -10.19
CA PHE A 109 0.09 3.36 -8.92
C PHE A 109 -1.37 3.02 -9.18
N ILE A 110 -1.83 1.89 -8.65
CA ILE A 110 -3.22 1.46 -8.71
C ILE A 110 -3.97 2.10 -7.54
N TRP A 111 -4.99 2.89 -7.86
CA TRP A 111 -5.92 3.45 -6.88
C TRP A 111 -6.98 2.41 -6.54
N GLN A 112 -6.88 1.78 -5.37
CA GLN A 112 -7.95 0.92 -4.89
C GLN A 112 -8.98 1.76 -4.13
N GLY A 113 -10.04 2.16 -4.84
CA GLY A 113 -11.18 2.87 -4.26
C GLY A 113 -12.14 1.97 -3.45
N PHE A 114 -11.85 0.68 -3.34
CA PHE A 114 -12.69 -0.27 -2.61
C PHE A 114 -12.04 -0.66 -1.29
N SER A 115 -12.78 -0.45 -0.20
CA SER A 115 -12.47 -0.99 1.12
C SER A 115 -12.33 -2.51 1.01
N PRO A 116 -11.22 -3.13 1.45
CA PRO A 116 -11.10 -4.57 1.46
C PRO A 116 -12.27 -5.17 2.26
N ALA A 117 -12.86 -6.26 1.75
CA ALA A 117 -13.94 -7.02 2.38
C ALA A 117 -13.56 -7.70 3.72
N ILE A 118 -12.52 -7.20 4.41
CA ILE A 118 -12.04 -7.65 5.72
C ILE A 118 -13.09 -7.39 6.83
N LEU A 119 -14.17 -6.67 6.53
CA LEU A 119 -15.29 -6.45 7.45
C LEU A 119 -16.51 -7.38 7.22
N GLN A 120 -16.44 -8.38 6.33
CA GLN A 120 -17.56 -9.30 6.07
C GLN A 120 -17.60 -10.56 6.96
N SER A 121 -16.79 -10.64 8.02
CA SER A 121 -16.93 -11.69 9.03
C SER A 121 -17.60 -11.16 10.30
N VAL A 122 -18.92 -10.99 10.26
CA VAL A 122 -19.82 -11.07 11.41
C VAL A 122 -21.12 -11.73 10.96
#